data_AF-A0A9D7G8L1-F1
#
_entry.id   AF-A0A9D7G8L1-F1
#
_cell.length_a   1.000
_cell.length_b   1.000
_cell.length_c   1.000
_cell.angle_alpha   90.00
_cell.angle_beta   90.00
_cell.angle_gamma   90.00
#
_symmetry.space_group_name_H-M   'P 1'
#
loop_
_entity.id
_entity.type
_entity.pdbx_description
1 polymer ?
#
loop_
_entity_poly.entity_id
_entity_poly.type
_entity_poly.pdbx_seq_one_letter_code
_entity_poly.pdbx_strand_id
1 'polypeptide(L)'
;MAAGGSIDSGNASLGWSLGQAASGTYAADELITAGVQQPDEIRLTINMRALLDGPYREASELMDDGLRTSALLPLHEPFTALGYTHSGGGGEQLHPSALSVSGPDAVVDWVLIELRAPDGVTLMATRSAVVQRDGDVVGMDGESPVELPALPSDYRIAIHHRNHLPVLTASVIPLAQGLNSIDFTNGSAATYGNEAQRLRGSVRLLWAGDVTGDGTIKYVGEDNDRDPILQAIGGSVPTNTSSGYVPEDVNLDGVVKYVGEDNDRDPILQTIGGSVPTNTRTQQVP
;
A
#
# COMPACT_ATOMS: atom_id res chain seq x y z
N MET A 1 -18.50 28.26 11.41
CA MET A 1 -19.08 29.62 11.45
C MET A 1 -17.92 30.60 11.51
N ALA A 2 -17.80 31.50 10.52
CA ALA A 2 -16.76 32.54 10.55
C ALA A 2 -17.09 33.53 11.67
N ALA A 3 -16.09 33.95 12.44
CA ALA A 3 -16.23 34.95 13.49
C ALA A 3 -15.08 35.95 13.41
N GLY A 4 -15.31 37.20 13.83
CA GLY A 4 -14.30 38.26 13.79
C GLY A 4 -14.69 39.47 14.60
N GLY A 5 -13.73 40.38 14.79
CA GLY A 5 -13.90 41.63 15.52
C GLY A 5 -12.74 42.60 15.24
N SER A 6 -12.85 43.82 15.76
CA SER A 6 -11.77 44.80 15.73
C SER A 6 -11.68 45.56 17.06
N ILE A 7 -10.49 46.06 17.35
CA ILE A 7 -10.27 47.04 18.41
C ILE A 7 -9.44 48.20 17.86
N ASP A 8 -9.85 49.42 18.19
CA ASP A 8 -9.23 50.65 17.73
C ASP A 8 -8.65 51.44 18.90
N SER A 9 -7.42 51.92 18.77
CA SER A 9 -6.80 52.83 19.72
C SER A 9 -6.01 53.92 19.00
N GLY A 10 -6.60 55.11 18.87
CA GLY A 10 -5.95 56.26 18.22
C GLY A 10 -5.69 56.00 16.74
N ASN A 11 -4.41 56.05 16.34
CA ASN A 11 -4.00 55.88 14.93
C ASN A 11 -3.84 54.42 14.50
N ALA A 12 -4.06 53.45 15.39
CA ALA A 12 -3.93 52.03 15.09
C ALA A 12 -5.25 51.29 15.26
N SER A 13 -5.51 50.35 14.34
CA SER A 13 -6.61 49.40 14.41
C SER A 13 -6.06 47.98 14.29
N LEU A 14 -6.65 47.04 15.03
CA LEU A 14 -6.37 45.62 14.93
C LEU A 14 -7.68 44.89 14.62
N GLY A 15 -7.76 44.30 13.43
CA GLY A 15 -8.85 43.42 13.03
C GLY A 15 -8.41 41.96 13.03
N TRP A 16 -9.32 41.04 13.36
CA TRP A 16 -9.07 39.61 13.24
C TRP A 16 -10.30 38.86 12.71
N SER A 17 -10.04 37.76 12.01
CA SER A 17 -11.06 36.79 11.59
C SER A 17 -10.59 35.37 11.86
N LEU A 18 -11.53 34.48 12.13
CA LEU A 18 -11.36 33.04 12.21
C LEU A 18 -12.08 32.39 11.03
N GLY A 19 -11.31 31.79 10.11
CA GLY A 19 -11.85 30.94 9.04
C GLY A 19 -12.00 31.55 7.63
N GLN A 20 -11.27 32.60 7.26
CA GLN A 20 -11.17 33.10 5.88
C GLN A 20 -9.73 33.08 5.34
N ALA A 21 -9.58 32.86 4.04
CA ALA A 21 -8.30 33.00 3.33
C ALA A 21 -7.93 34.50 3.23
N ALA A 22 -6.65 34.80 3.42
CA ALA A 22 -6.10 36.15 3.56
C ALA A 22 -6.61 37.14 2.50
N SER A 23 -7.10 38.30 2.94
CA SER A 23 -7.36 39.46 2.08
C SER A 23 -6.43 40.59 2.48
N GLY A 24 -5.57 41.05 1.57
CA GLY A 24 -4.79 42.28 1.74
C GLY A 24 -5.56 43.49 1.21
N THR A 25 -5.44 44.64 1.88
CA THR A 25 -5.73 45.96 1.30
C THR A 25 -4.68 46.94 1.80
N TYR A 26 -4.14 47.77 0.89
CA TYR A 26 -3.03 48.69 1.16
C TYR A 26 -3.52 49.99 1.84
N ALA A 27 -2.80 50.45 2.87
CA ALA A 27 -2.80 51.84 3.31
C ALA A 27 -1.42 52.21 3.90
N ALA A 28 -0.93 53.41 3.57
CA ALA A 28 0.40 53.90 3.91
C ALA A 28 0.46 54.38 5.38
N ASP A 29 1.05 53.59 6.28
CA ASP A 29 2.24 53.97 7.10
C ASP A 29 2.50 53.08 8.34
N GLU A 30 1.67 52.08 8.67
CA GLU A 30 2.00 51.10 9.73
C GLU A 30 1.52 49.70 9.31
N LEU A 31 2.47 48.77 9.12
CA LEU A 31 2.15 47.38 8.74
C LEU A 31 2.31 46.45 9.96
N ILE A 32 1.21 45.84 10.39
CA ILE A 32 1.23 44.62 11.21
C ILE A 32 0.61 43.49 10.40
N THR A 33 1.44 42.53 10.00
CA THR A 33 1.01 41.31 9.30
C THR A 33 0.60 40.26 10.33
N ALA A 34 -0.67 39.85 10.32
CA ALA A 34 -1.15 38.65 11.03
C ALA A 34 -1.52 37.58 10.00
N GLY A 35 -0.61 36.63 9.76
CA GLY A 35 -0.90 35.42 9.01
C GLY A 35 -1.41 34.33 9.95
N VAL A 36 -2.46 33.62 9.56
CA VAL A 36 -2.81 32.34 10.19
C VAL A 36 -2.14 31.25 9.37
N GLN A 37 -1.34 30.39 10.00
CA GLN A 37 -0.84 29.19 9.34
C GLN A 37 -2.03 28.34 8.92
N GLN A 38 -2.06 27.89 7.67
CA GLN A 38 -2.89 26.73 7.36
C GLN A 38 -2.37 25.60 8.26
N PRO A 39 -3.23 24.90 9.02
CA PRO A 39 -2.77 23.74 9.74
C PRO A 39 -2.31 22.74 8.68
N ASP A 40 -0.99 22.65 8.47
CA ASP A 40 -0.43 21.51 7.78
C ASP A 40 -0.85 20.29 8.60
N GLU A 41 -1.43 19.33 7.89
CA GLU A 41 -1.77 18.06 8.49
C GLU A 41 -0.47 17.44 9.01
N ILE A 42 -0.43 17.12 10.30
CA ILE A 42 0.72 16.42 10.87
C ILE A 42 0.79 15.06 10.19
N ARG A 43 1.94 14.80 9.56
CA ARG A 43 2.22 13.55 8.86
C ARG A 43 3.32 12.78 9.56
N LEU A 44 3.15 11.47 9.62
CA LEU A 44 4.20 10.54 9.99
C LEU A 44 4.91 10.06 8.73
N THR A 45 6.22 10.22 8.70
CA THR A 45 7.06 9.74 7.60
C THR A 45 7.68 8.41 8.00
N ILE A 46 7.52 7.39 7.15
CA ILE A 46 7.99 6.03 7.45
C ILE A 46 8.72 5.45 6.24
N ASN A 47 9.97 5.03 6.45
CA ASN A 47 10.67 4.12 5.55
C ASN A 47 10.15 2.71 5.79
N MET A 48 9.45 2.16 4.81
CA MET A 48 8.84 0.84 4.89
C MET A 48 9.48 -0.09 3.88
N ARG A 49 9.68 -1.36 4.26
CA ARG A 49 10.10 -2.42 3.34
C ARG A 49 9.18 -3.62 3.42
N ALA A 50 8.74 -4.11 2.27
CA ALA A 50 7.91 -5.29 2.11
C ALA A 50 8.20 -5.95 0.75
N LEU A 51 8.12 -7.28 0.69
CA LEU A 51 8.32 -8.04 -0.55
C LEU A 51 7.11 -8.91 -0.83
N LEU A 52 6.79 -9.06 -2.10
CA LEU A 52 5.67 -9.83 -2.63
C LEU A 52 6.21 -11.14 -3.20
N ASP A 53 5.70 -12.26 -2.72
CA ASP A 53 6.21 -13.58 -3.10
C ASP A 53 5.97 -13.95 -4.56
N GLY A 54 4.88 -13.46 -5.16
CA GLY A 54 4.53 -13.71 -6.57
C GLY A 54 5.65 -13.29 -7.53
N PRO A 55 6.01 -12.00 -7.59
CA PRO A 55 7.07 -11.51 -8.49
C PRO A 55 8.49 -11.77 -7.98
N TYR A 56 8.69 -12.22 -6.73
CA TYR A 56 10.04 -12.33 -6.15
C TYR A 56 10.88 -13.46 -6.76
N ARG A 57 12.11 -13.12 -7.18
CA ARG A 57 13.10 -14.04 -7.72
C ARG A 57 14.30 -14.14 -6.79
N GLU A 58 14.47 -15.30 -6.16
CA GLU A 58 15.57 -15.58 -5.21
C GLU A 58 16.96 -15.45 -5.84
N ALA A 59 17.11 -15.73 -7.14
CA ALA A 59 18.39 -15.64 -7.85
C ALA A 59 18.94 -14.21 -7.96
N SER A 60 18.05 -13.21 -8.06
CA SER A 60 18.41 -11.79 -8.14
C SER A 60 18.14 -11.03 -6.85
N GLU A 61 17.46 -11.63 -5.87
CA GLU A 61 16.95 -10.98 -4.66
C GLU A 61 16.07 -9.75 -4.96
N LEU A 62 15.40 -9.76 -6.11
CA LEU A 62 14.53 -8.68 -6.60
C LEU A 62 13.19 -9.27 -7.06
N MET A 63 12.15 -8.43 -7.05
CA MET A 63 10.86 -8.72 -7.67
C MET A 63 10.88 -8.39 -9.16
N ASP A 64 10.10 -9.09 -9.98
CA ASP A 64 9.86 -8.73 -11.38
C ASP A 64 8.94 -7.51 -11.49
N ASP A 65 9.18 -6.65 -12.47
CA ASP A 65 8.39 -5.43 -12.75
C ASP A 65 7.62 -5.54 -14.08
N GLY A 66 7.05 -6.72 -14.34
CA GLY A 66 6.32 -7.04 -15.59
C GLY A 66 5.17 -6.08 -15.88
N LEU A 67 4.39 -5.72 -14.85
CA LEU A 67 3.32 -4.73 -14.96
C LEU A 67 3.82 -3.35 -15.43
N ARG A 68 4.94 -2.87 -14.89
CA ARG A 68 5.53 -1.58 -15.27
C ARG A 68 6.06 -1.62 -16.70
N THR A 69 6.82 -2.65 -17.04
CA THR A 69 7.41 -2.81 -18.38
C THR A 69 6.35 -3.00 -19.47
N SER A 70 5.19 -3.56 -19.12
CA SER A 70 4.02 -3.70 -20.00
C SER A 70 3.07 -2.49 -19.98
N ALA A 71 3.41 -1.43 -19.24
CA ALA A 71 2.59 -0.22 -19.07
C ALA A 71 1.16 -0.49 -18.55
N LEU A 72 1.02 -1.46 -17.65
CA LEU A 72 -0.25 -1.90 -17.07
C LEU A 72 -0.55 -1.29 -15.70
N LEU A 73 0.45 -0.75 -15.00
CA LEU A 73 0.23 -0.14 -13.68
C LEU A 73 -0.73 1.07 -13.76
N PRO A 74 -1.78 1.10 -12.95
CA PRO A 74 -2.69 2.24 -12.93
C PRO A 74 -2.03 3.45 -12.27
N LEU A 75 -2.36 4.65 -12.78
CA LEU A 75 -1.93 5.91 -12.16
C LEU A 75 -2.78 6.29 -10.94
N HIS A 76 -3.97 5.72 -10.79
CA HIS A 76 -4.80 5.85 -9.60
C HIS A 76 -4.66 4.61 -8.73
N GLU A 77 -4.63 4.80 -7.42
CA GLU A 77 -4.64 3.69 -6.49
C GLU A 77 -5.86 2.77 -6.69
N PRO A 78 -5.68 1.43 -6.65
CA PRO A 78 -6.74 0.49 -6.95
C PRO A 78 -7.66 0.18 -5.75
N PHE A 79 -7.26 0.49 -4.53
CA PHE A 79 -7.90 0.01 -3.30
C PHE A 79 -9.28 0.62 -3.07
N THR A 80 -9.50 1.88 -3.48
CA THR A 80 -10.86 2.46 -3.47
C THR A 80 -11.82 1.65 -4.35
N ALA A 81 -11.38 1.25 -5.55
CA ALA A 81 -12.20 0.46 -6.48
C ALA A 81 -12.40 -0.98 -6.00
N LEU A 82 -11.43 -1.52 -5.25
CA LEU A 82 -11.52 -2.82 -4.58
C LEU A 82 -12.38 -2.80 -3.31
N GLY A 83 -12.87 -1.63 -2.88
CA GLY A 83 -13.79 -1.50 -1.75
C GLY A 83 -13.13 -1.40 -0.38
N TYR A 84 -11.83 -1.10 -0.31
CA TYR A 84 -11.15 -0.88 0.96
C TYR A 84 -11.68 0.39 1.64
N THR A 85 -11.72 0.35 2.97
CA THR A 85 -12.08 1.53 3.78
C THR A 85 -10.84 2.38 3.98
N HIS A 86 -10.94 3.68 3.67
CA HIS A 86 -9.87 4.64 3.87
C HIS A 86 -10.14 5.57 5.07
N SER A 87 -9.08 5.97 5.77
CA SER A 87 -9.09 6.98 6.82
C SER A 87 -7.96 7.98 6.57
N GLY A 88 -8.31 9.23 6.25
CA GLY A 88 -7.35 10.31 5.95
C GLY A 88 -6.64 10.21 4.58
N GLY A 89 -6.32 9.00 4.10
CA GLY A 89 -5.82 8.76 2.74
C GLY A 89 -6.91 8.36 1.74
N GLY A 90 -6.49 7.70 0.65
CA GLY A 90 -7.36 7.26 -0.45
C GLY A 90 -7.35 8.24 -1.63
N GLY A 91 -7.48 7.71 -2.85
CA GLY A 91 -7.45 8.50 -4.09
C GLY A 91 -6.06 8.99 -4.49
N GLU A 92 -4.98 8.42 -3.92
CA GLU A 92 -3.62 8.73 -4.29
C GLU A 92 -3.36 8.47 -5.79
N GLN A 93 -2.50 9.30 -6.39
CA GLN A 93 -2.14 9.24 -7.80
C GLN A 93 -0.64 9.14 -7.97
N LEU A 94 -0.18 8.07 -8.61
CA LEU A 94 1.21 7.86 -8.94
C LEU A 94 1.65 8.84 -10.02
N HIS A 95 2.79 9.50 -9.81
CA HIS A 95 3.34 10.40 -10.79
C HIS A 95 3.95 9.60 -11.95
N PRO A 96 3.66 9.93 -13.24
CA PRO A 96 4.15 9.16 -14.38
C PRO A 96 5.67 9.00 -14.46
N SER A 97 6.45 9.91 -13.86
CA SER A 97 7.92 9.77 -13.83
C SER A 97 8.38 8.55 -13.03
N ALA A 98 7.64 8.12 -12.01
CA ALA A 98 7.97 6.93 -11.22
C ALA A 98 8.03 5.67 -12.10
N LEU A 99 7.17 5.58 -13.11
CA LEU A 99 7.11 4.44 -14.05
C LEU A 99 8.28 4.41 -15.04
N SER A 100 9.03 5.51 -15.18
CA SER A 100 10.22 5.58 -16.02
C SER A 100 11.50 5.06 -15.36
N VAL A 101 11.47 4.87 -14.03
CA VAL A 101 12.58 4.31 -13.26
C VAL A 101 12.71 2.81 -13.55
N SER A 102 13.95 2.31 -13.58
CA SER A 102 14.30 0.91 -13.85
C SER A 102 15.39 0.44 -12.88
N GLY A 103 15.67 -0.86 -12.86
CA GLY A 103 16.63 -1.43 -11.88
C GLY A 103 15.96 -1.68 -10.52
N PRO A 104 16.72 -1.75 -9.42
CA PRO A 104 16.18 -2.04 -8.08
C PRO A 104 15.01 -1.12 -7.65
N ASP A 105 15.07 0.15 -8.03
CA ASP A 105 14.08 1.17 -7.65
C ASP A 105 12.84 1.19 -8.58
N ALA A 106 12.72 0.24 -9.51
CA ALA A 106 11.58 0.19 -10.41
C ALA A 106 10.31 -0.20 -9.65
N VAL A 107 9.19 0.49 -9.95
CA VAL A 107 7.89 0.17 -9.33
C VAL A 107 7.39 -1.21 -9.80
N VAL A 108 6.94 -2.02 -8.85
CA VAL A 108 6.35 -3.36 -9.06
C VAL A 108 4.83 -3.28 -9.03
N ASP A 109 4.24 -2.80 -7.94
CA ASP A 109 2.78 -2.68 -7.78
C ASP A 109 2.41 -1.72 -6.62
N TRP A 110 1.11 -1.52 -6.41
CA TRP A 110 0.49 -0.76 -5.34
C TRP A 110 0.31 -1.58 -4.06
N VAL A 111 0.53 -0.94 -2.91
CA VAL A 111 0.21 -1.47 -1.58
C VAL A 111 -0.62 -0.46 -0.80
N LEU A 112 -1.48 -0.96 0.09
CA LEU A 112 -2.23 -0.14 1.03
C LEU A 112 -1.63 -0.30 2.42
N ILE A 113 -1.22 0.81 3.02
CA ILE A 113 -0.76 0.83 4.41
C ILE A 113 -1.90 1.27 5.31
N GLU A 114 -2.07 0.55 6.41
CA GLU A 114 -2.98 0.91 7.49
C GLU A 114 -2.19 1.16 8.79
N LEU A 115 -2.46 2.29 9.43
CA LEU A 115 -2.17 2.48 10.85
C LEU A 115 -3.43 2.09 11.62
N ARG A 116 -3.28 1.13 12.52
CA ARG A 116 -4.32 0.66 13.42
C ARG A 116 -3.97 1.01 14.86
N ALA A 117 -4.98 1.17 15.69
CA ALA A 117 -4.82 1.37 17.13
C ALA A 117 -4.09 0.18 17.79
N PRO A 118 -3.67 0.31 19.06
CA PRO A 118 -3.05 -0.79 19.80
C PRO A 118 -3.84 -2.09 19.86
N ASP A 119 -5.17 -2.03 19.70
CA ASP A 119 -6.06 -3.18 19.61
C ASP A 119 -5.87 -4.02 18.33
N GLY A 120 -5.26 -3.46 17.29
CA GLY A 120 -5.02 -4.10 16.00
C GLY A 120 -6.23 -4.17 15.06
N VAL A 121 -7.35 -3.54 15.43
CA VAL A 121 -8.62 -3.59 14.69
C VAL A 121 -9.07 -2.20 14.30
N THR A 122 -8.98 -1.22 15.21
CA THR A 122 -9.49 0.13 14.94
C THR A 122 -8.58 0.84 13.93
N LEU A 123 -9.11 1.13 12.75
CA LEU A 123 -8.41 1.85 11.69
C LEU A 123 -8.24 3.33 12.06
N MET A 124 -6.99 3.81 12.06
CA MET A 124 -6.64 5.19 12.43
C MET A 124 -6.30 6.02 11.20
N ALA A 125 -5.45 5.50 10.31
CA ALA A 125 -5.10 6.15 9.06
C ALA A 125 -4.78 5.13 7.98
N THR A 126 -4.94 5.53 6.72
CA THR A 126 -4.57 4.76 5.54
C THR A 126 -3.72 5.58 4.59
N ARG A 127 -2.88 4.93 3.80
CA ARG A 127 -2.17 5.55 2.68
C ARG A 127 -1.87 4.49 1.62
N SER A 128 -2.27 4.75 0.38
CA SER A 128 -1.80 3.94 -0.75
C SER A 128 -0.40 4.39 -1.16
N ALA A 129 0.46 3.42 -1.45
CA ALA A 129 1.86 3.59 -1.80
C ALA A 129 2.24 2.59 -2.90
N VAL A 130 3.46 2.66 -3.40
CA VAL A 130 3.98 1.68 -4.37
C VAL A 130 5.19 0.97 -3.80
N VAL A 131 5.35 -0.31 -4.16
CA VAL A 131 6.50 -1.12 -3.78
C VAL A 131 7.46 -1.25 -4.96
N GLN A 132 8.76 -1.11 -4.71
CA GLN A 132 9.84 -1.21 -5.68
C GLN A 132 10.44 -2.62 -5.72
N ARG A 133 11.25 -2.94 -6.73
CA ARG A 133 11.77 -4.30 -6.96
C ARG A 133 12.62 -4.84 -5.81
N ASP A 134 13.31 -3.99 -5.08
CA ASP A 134 14.14 -4.35 -3.92
C ASP A 134 13.36 -4.36 -2.58
N GLY A 135 12.06 -4.08 -2.64
CA GLY A 135 11.14 -4.13 -1.52
C GLY A 135 10.93 -2.81 -0.80
N ASP A 136 11.55 -1.71 -1.24
CA ASP A 136 11.25 -0.40 -0.67
C ASP A 136 9.82 0.04 -1.02
N VAL A 137 9.09 0.52 -0.02
CA VAL A 137 7.73 1.05 -0.17
C VAL A 137 7.80 2.57 -0.11
N VAL A 138 7.44 3.21 -1.21
CA VAL A 138 7.66 4.63 -1.47
C VAL A 138 6.37 5.36 -1.84
N GLY A 139 6.42 6.69 -1.73
CA GLY A 139 5.35 7.60 -2.07
C GLY A 139 5.08 7.70 -3.58
N MET A 140 4.22 8.65 -3.93
CA MET A 140 3.68 8.80 -5.29
C MET A 140 4.68 9.35 -6.31
N ASP A 141 5.83 9.85 -5.87
CA ASP A 141 6.93 10.22 -6.74
C ASP A 141 7.81 9.03 -7.12
N GLY A 142 7.64 7.88 -6.45
CA GLY A 142 8.45 6.68 -6.65
C GLY A 142 9.82 6.74 -5.97
N GLU A 143 10.04 7.63 -5.00
CA GLU A 143 11.33 7.77 -4.32
C GLU A 143 11.17 8.16 -2.83
N SER A 144 10.27 9.10 -2.52
CA SER A 144 10.14 9.62 -1.17
C SER A 144 9.57 8.57 -0.21
N PRO A 145 9.96 8.59 1.07
CA PRO A 145 9.31 7.77 2.09
C PRO A 145 7.80 8.03 2.18
N VAL A 146 7.05 7.05 2.66
CA VAL A 146 5.59 7.18 2.78
C VAL A 146 5.22 8.16 3.89
N GLU A 147 4.29 9.05 3.58
CA GLU A 147 3.68 9.97 4.54
C GLU A 147 2.25 9.54 4.89
N LEU A 148 1.96 9.34 6.17
CA LEU A 148 0.62 8.98 6.68
C LEU A 148 -0.02 10.15 7.44
N PRO A 149 -1.31 10.46 7.19
CA PRO A 149 -2.03 11.54 7.89
C PRO A 149 -2.43 11.11 9.31
N ALA A 150 -1.45 11.08 10.22
CA ALA A 150 -1.63 10.60 11.59
C ALA A 150 -0.75 11.36 12.58
N LEU A 151 -1.18 11.41 13.84
CA LEU A 151 -0.42 12.01 14.93
C LEU A 151 0.60 11.01 15.50
N PRO A 152 1.73 11.46 16.07
CA PRO A 152 2.63 10.62 16.84
C PRO A 152 1.90 9.82 17.93
N SER A 153 2.04 8.49 17.89
CA SER A 153 1.41 7.57 18.83
C SER A 153 1.95 6.15 18.64
N ASP A 154 1.39 5.20 19.39
CA ASP A 154 1.67 3.78 19.27
C ASP A 154 0.65 3.13 18.31
N TYR A 155 1.13 2.59 17.20
CA TYR A 155 0.28 1.98 16.18
C TYR A 155 0.66 0.53 15.91
N ARG A 156 -0.31 -0.29 15.52
CA ARG A 156 0.00 -1.48 14.73
C ARG A 156 -0.03 -1.09 13.26
N ILE A 157 0.93 -1.59 12.48
CA ILE A 157 1.08 -1.23 11.07
C ILE A 157 0.73 -2.46 10.24
N ALA A 158 -0.18 -2.31 9.29
CA ALA A 158 -0.51 -3.34 8.31
C ALA A 158 -0.15 -2.91 6.89
N ILE A 159 0.21 -3.90 6.08
CA ILE A 159 0.43 -3.76 4.63
C ILE A 159 -0.47 -4.76 3.93
N HIS A 160 -1.30 -4.24 3.02
CA HIS A 160 -2.20 -5.01 2.16
C HIS A 160 -1.76 -4.89 0.71
N HIS A 161 -2.05 -5.93 -0.05
CA HIS A 161 -1.85 -5.99 -1.49
C HIS A 161 -3.05 -6.71 -2.12
N ARG A 162 -3.36 -6.40 -3.38
CA ARG A 162 -4.60 -6.86 -4.05
C ARG A 162 -4.74 -8.38 -4.23
N ASN A 163 -3.62 -9.11 -4.28
CA ASN A 163 -3.58 -10.56 -4.52
C ASN A 163 -2.64 -11.31 -3.57
N HIS A 164 -2.22 -10.68 -2.46
CA HIS A 164 -1.40 -11.31 -1.42
C HIS A 164 -2.03 -11.12 -0.05
N LEU A 165 -1.86 -12.12 0.83
CA LEU A 165 -2.34 -12.02 2.21
C LEU A 165 -1.60 -10.90 2.96
N PRO A 166 -2.35 -10.03 3.67
CA PRO A 166 -1.76 -8.90 4.38
C PRO A 166 -0.96 -9.33 5.60
N VAL A 167 -0.10 -8.43 6.06
CA VAL A 167 0.65 -8.56 7.31
C VAL A 167 0.30 -7.43 8.26
N LEU A 168 0.31 -7.71 9.56
CA LEU A 168 0.14 -6.73 10.65
C LEU A 168 1.28 -6.92 11.65
N THR A 169 1.81 -5.84 12.23
CA THR A 169 2.79 -5.97 13.31
C THR A 169 2.20 -6.68 14.54
N ALA A 170 2.98 -7.58 15.15
CA ALA A 170 2.57 -8.36 16.33
C ALA A 170 2.45 -7.49 17.59
N SER A 171 3.28 -6.45 17.66
CA SER A 171 3.32 -5.45 18.72
C SER A 171 3.05 -4.07 18.15
N VAL A 172 2.71 -3.12 19.03
CA VAL A 172 2.66 -1.70 18.67
C VAL A 172 4.06 -1.17 18.35
N ILE A 173 4.12 -0.27 17.39
CA ILE A 173 5.29 0.48 16.96
C ILE A 173 5.09 1.93 17.38
N PRO A 174 5.95 2.49 18.24
CA PRO A 174 5.90 3.90 18.58
C PRO A 174 6.36 4.72 17.37
N LEU A 175 5.49 5.58 16.84
CA LEU A 175 5.79 6.49 15.74
C LEU A 175 5.89 7.92 16.26
N ALA A 176 7.02 8.56 15.98
CA ALA A 176 7.30 9.94 16.37
C ALA A 176 7.28 10.90 15.17
N GLN A 177 7.29 12.20 15.43
CA GLN A 177 7.56 13.17 14.36
C GLN A 177 8.95 12.92 13.76
N GLY A 178 9.06 13.10 12.44
CA GLY A 178 10.28 12.82 11.67
C GLY A 178 10.24 11.45 11.01
N LEU A 179 11.43 10.93 10.69
CA LEU A 179 11.58 9.68 9.95
C LEU A 179 11.55 8.47 10.90
N ASN A 180 10.57 7.61 10.69
CA ASN A 180 10.46 6.30 11.32
C ASN A 180 10.87 5.20 10.33
N SER A 181 11.10 3.97 10.80
CA SER A 181 11.40 2.84 9.91
C SER A 181 10.74 1.55 10.39
N ILE A 182 10.36 0.72 9.43
CA ILE A 182 9.88 -0.64 9.66
C ILE A 182 10.23 -1.50 8.45
N ASP A 183 10.74 -2.71 8.71
CA ASP A 183 11.15 -3.65 7.69
C ASP A 183 10.49 -5.02 7.96
N PHE A 184 9.55 -5.40 7.10
CA PHE A 184 8.87 -6.69 7.16
C PHE A 184 9.68 -7.82 6.51
N THR A 185 10.77 -7.52 5.80
CA THR A 185 11.52 -8.47 4.96
C THR A 185 12.60 -9.23 5.74
N ASN A 186 13.14 -8.65 6.81
CA ASN A 186 14.31 -9.19 7.53
C ASN A 186 13.96 -9.83 8.90
N GLY A 187 12.69 -9.78 9.32
CA GLY A 187 12.21 -10.33 10.60
C GLY A 187 12.40 -9.43 11.81
N SER A 188 12.91 -8.20 11.65
CA SER A 188 12.98 -7.21 12.72
C SER A 188 11.58 -6.75 13.17
N ALA A 189 10.64 -6.64 12.24
CA ALA A 189 9.23 -6.46 12.53
C ALA A 189 8.53 -7.82 12.72
N ALA A 190 8.28 -8.20 13.98
CA ALA A 190 7.45 -9.38 14.25
C ALA A 190 6.02 -9.17 13.72
N THR A 191 5.44 -10.19 13.10
CA THR A 191 4.08 -10.16 12.53
C THR A 191 3.07 -10.89 13.41
N TYR A 192 1.83 -10.38 13.41
CA TYR A 192 0.72 -10.92 14.19
C TYR A 192 0.24 -12.26 13.60
N GLY A 193 -0.14 -13.19 14.46
CA GLY A 193 -0.64 -14.52 14.08
C GLY A 193 0.48 -15.55 13.86
N ASN A 194 0.12 -16.66 13.21
CA ASN A 194 1.04 -17.77 12.93
C ASN A 194 1.36 -17.84 11.43
N GLU A 195 2.64 -17.97 11.10
CA GLU A 195 3.13 -18.01 9.71
C GLU A 195 2.52 -16.92 8.81
N ALA A 196 2.41 -15.69 9.31
CA ALA A 196 1.80 -14.56 8.57
C ALA A 196 2.55 -14.18 7.28
N GLN A 197 3.77 -14.67 7.10
CA GLN A 197 4.64 -14.39 5.97
C GLN A 197 5.27 -15.67 5.43
N ARG A 198 5.58 -15.67 4.13
CA ARG A 198 6.40 -16.71 3.51
C ARG A 198 7.87 -16.44 3.81
N LEU A 199 8.61 -17.47 4.19
CA LEU A 199 10.06 -17.42 4.29
C LEU A 199 10.67 -18.07 3.03
N ARG A 200 11.49 -17.34 2.28
CA ARG A 200 12.34 -17.86 1.19
C ARG A 200 13.78 -17.45 1.48
N GLY A 201 14.65 -18.43 1.71
CA GLY A 201 15.99 -18.17 2.23
C GLY A 201 15.93 -17.42 3.56
N SER A 202 16.54 -16.24 3.62
CA SER A 202 16.54 -15.33 4.77
C SER A 202 15.45 -14.24 4.70
N VAL A 203 14.71 -14.17 3.60
CA VAL A 203 13.79 -13.07 3.29
C VAL A 203 12.35 -13.47 3.56
N ARG A 204 11.60 -12.54 4.14
CA ARG A 204 10.17 -12.68 4.45
C ARG A 204 9.32 -11.91 3.43
N LEU A 205 8.29 -12.56 2.92
CA LEU A 205 7.42 -12.05 1.87
C LEU A 205 5.95 -12.18 2.27
N LEU A 206 5.09 -11.35 1.72
CA LEU A 206 3.64 -11.55 1.80
C LEU A 206 3.30 -12.82 1.00
N TRP A 207 2.31 -13.59 1.45
CA TRP A 207 1.88 -14.82 0.76
C TRP A 207 1.09 -14.47 -0.50
N ALA A 208 1.52 -14.97 -1.66
CA ALA A 208 0.82 -14.75 -2.92
C ALA A 208 -0.36 -15.72 -3.12
N GLY A 209 -1.38 -15.26 -3.86
CA GLY A 209 -2.41 -16.14 -4.42
C GLY A 209 -3.82 -15.98 -3.85
N ASP A 210 -4.10 -14.88 -3.15
CA ASP A 210 -5.47 -14.53 -2.76
C ASP A 210 -6.15 -13.80 -3.92
N VAL A 211 -6.53 -14.56 -4.94
CA VAL A 211 -7.09 -14.01 -6.20
C VAL A 211 -8.51 -13.50 -5.97
N THR A 212 -9.24 -14.16 -5.07
CA THR A 212 -10.63 -13.78 -4.75
C THR A 212 -10.73 -12.59 -3.80
N GLY A 213 -9.66 -12.30 -3.04
CA GLY A 213 -9.64 -11.25 -2.03
C GLY A 213 -10.47 -11.60 -0.80
N ASP A 214 -10.74 -12.89 -0.55
CA ASP A 214 -11.52 -13.37 0.59
C ASP A 214 -10.67 -13.59 1.85
N GLY A 215 -9.35 -13.36 1.75
CA GLY A 215 -8.39 -13.55 2.83
C GLY A 215 -8.06 -15.01 3.10
N THR A 216 -8.49 -15.96 2.27
CA THR A 216 -8.24 -17.39 2.40
C THR A 216 -7.85 -18.04 1.08
N ILE A 217 -6.57 -18.35 0.95
CA ILE A 217 -6.01 -19.00 -0.23
C ILE A 217 -6.38 -20.49 -0.23
N LYS A 218 -7.01 -20.93 -1.33
CA LYS A 218 -7.41 -22.32 -1.60
C LYS A 218 -7.08 -22.71 -3.04
N TYR A 219 -6.58 -23.93 -3.24
CA TYR A 219 -6.30 -24.45 -4.58
C TYR A 219 -7.42 -25.33 -5.17
N VAL A 220 -8.24 -25.95 -4.32
CA VAL A 220 -9.41 -26.75 -4.70
C VAL A 220 -10.58 -26.48 -3.76
N GLY A 221 -11.78 -26.90 -4.17
CA GLY A 221 -13.01 -26.70 -3.41
C GLY A 221 -13.85 -25.56 -3.98
N GLU A 222 -14.97 -25.27 -3.33
CA GLU A 222 -15.78 -24.09 -3.62
C GLU A 222 -14.99 -22.83 -3.27
N ASP A 223 -15.15 -21.78 -4.08
CA ASP A 223 -14.45 -20.50 -3.94
C ASP A 223 -12.92 -20.66 -3.82
N ASN A 224 -12.34 -21.45 -4.73
CA ASN A 224 -10.88 -21.57 -4.84
C ASN A 224 -10.30 -20.47 -5.74
N ASP A 225 -9.05 -20.08 -5.49
CA ASP A 225 -8.36 -18.99 -6.19
C ASP A 225 -7.87 -19.39 -7.59
N ARG A 226 -7.85 -20.69 -7.88
CA ARG A 226 -7.36 -21.23 -9.15
C ARG A 226 -8.39 -21.08 -10.28
N ASP A 227 -9.67 -21.27 -9.98
CA ASP A 227 -10.73 -21.28 -10.99
C ASP A 227 -10.93 -19.91 -11.65
N PRO A 228 -10.87 -18.76 -10.94
CA PRO A 228 -10.86 -17.43 -11.57
C PRO A 228 -9.77 -17.26 -12.63
N ILE A 229 -8.56 -17.80 -12.41
CA ILE A 229 -7.46 -17.76 -13.40
C ILE A 229 -7.86 -18.46 -14.70
N LEU A 230 -8.51 -19.63 -14.61
CA LEU A 230 -9.00 -20.33 -15.81
C LEU A 230 -10.10 -19.52 -16.50
N GLN A 231 -11.00 -18.91 -15.75
CA GLN A 231 -12.08 -18.08 -16.29
C GLN A 231 -11.54 -16.85 -17.02
N ALA A 232 -10.52 -16.18 -16.47
CA ALA A 232 -9.89 -15.00 -17.06
C ALA A 232 -9.27 -15.25 -18.45
N ILE A 233 -8.81 -16.48 -18.73
CA ILE A 233 -8.27 -16.87 -20.04
C ILE A 233 -9.32 -17.50 -20.99
N GLY A 234 -10.60 -17.44 -20.63
CA GLY A 234 -11.73 -17.92 -21.44
C GLY A 234 -12.32 -19.27 -21.02
N GLY A 235 -11.91 -19.82 -19.87
CA GLY A 235 -12.60 -20.90 -19.16
C GLY A 235 -12.39 -22.33 -19.69
N SER A 236 -12.15 -22.52 -20.98
CA SER A 236 -12.14 -23.87 -21.59
C SER A 236 -10.80 -24.30 -22.19
N VAL A 237 -10.00 -23.35 -22.69
CA VAL A 237 -8.72 -23.65 -23.35
C VAL A 237 -7.59 -23.21 -22.41
N PRO A 238 -6.97 -24.14 -21.66
CA PRO A 238 -6.03 -23.80 -20.59
C PRO A 238 -4.72 -23.17 -21.08
N THR A 239 -4.45 -23.23 -22.39
CA THR A 239 -3.27 -22.63 -23.03
C THR A 239 -3.51 -21.20 -23.54
N ASN A 240 -4.74 -20.69 -23.42
CA ASN A 240 -4.99 -19.28 -23.70
C ASN A 240 -4.31 -18.41 -22.63
N THR A 241 -4.10 -17.15 -22.98
CA THR A 241 -3.57 -16.14 -22.07
C THR A 241 -4.46 -14.91 -22.11
N SER A 242 -4.44 -14.13 -21.04
CA SER A 242 -5.05 -12.81 -20.97
C SER A 242 -4.02 -11.82 -20.46
N SER A 243 -4.08 -10.55 -20.85
CA SER A 243 -3.14 -9.53 -20.40
C SER A 243 -3.87 -8.39 -19.73
N GLY A 244 -3.30 -7.87 -18.64
CA GLY A 244 -3.90 -6.74 -17.93
C GLY A 244 -3.46 -6.63 -16.48
N TYR A 245 -3.85 -5.53 -15.85
CA TYR A 245 -3.75 -5.34 -14.41
C TYR A 245 -4.97 -5.97 -13.73
N VAL A 246 -4.89 -7.27 -13.48
CA VAL A 246 -6.01 -8.07 -12.96
C VAL A 246 -5.57 -8.89 -11.73
N PRO A 247 -6.48 -9.26 -10.81
CA PRO A 247 -6.11 -10.03 -9.62
C PRO A 247 -5.63 -11.46 -9.93
N GLU A 248 -6.03 -12.03 -11.07
CA GLU A 248 -5.64 -13.38 -11.51
C GLU A 248 -4.17 -13.49 -11.94
N ASP A 249 -3.51 -12.37 -12.21
CA ASP A 249 -2.06 -12.30 -12.44
C ASP A 249 -1.38 -12.33 -11.07
N VAL A 250 -0.95 -13.52 -10.63
CA VAL A 250 -0.40 -13.76 -9.28
C VAL A 250 1.10 -13.44 -9.25
N ASN A 251 1.79 -13.64 -10.37
CA ASN A 251 3.23 -13.39 -10.49
C ASN A 251 3.57 -11.94 -10.90
N LEU A 252 2.57 -11.13 -11.25
CA LEU A 252 2.68 -9.73 -11.66
C LEU A 252 3.48 -9.53 -12.95
N ASP A 253 3.42 -10.49 -13.88
CA ASP A 253 4.09 -10.40 -15.18
C ASP A 253 3.25 -9.68 -16.25
N GLY A 254 1.98 -9.36 -15.94
CA GLY A 254 1.03 -8.73 -16.84
C GLY A 254 0.29 -9.68 -17.78
N VAL A 255 0.49 -11.00 -17.64
CA VAL A 255 -0.05 -12.05 -18.50
C VAL A 255 -0.56 -13.24 -17.68
N VAL A 256 -1.87 -13.32 -17.53
CA VAL A 256 -2.54 -14.46 -16.90
C VAL A 256 -2.37 -15.74 -17.72
N LYS A 257 -1.84 -16.78 -17.10
CA LYS A 257 -1.61 -18.13 -17.66
C LYS A 257 -2.10 -19.20 -16.68
N TYR A 258 -2.79 -20.21 -17.21
CA TYR A 258 -3.24 -21.36 -16.42
C TYR A 258 -2.31 -22.59 -16.48
N VAL A 259 -1.53 -22.74 -17.55
CA VAL A 259 -0.54 -23.82 -17.71
C VAL A 259 0.73 -23.29 -18.38
N GLY A 260 1.79 -24.08 -18.33
CA GLY A 260 3.10 -23.70 -18.88
C GLY A 260 4.02 -23.16 -17.80
N GLU A 261 5.20 -22.70 -18.22
CA GLU A 261 6.16 -22.02 -17.35
C GLU A 261 5.59 -20.66 -16.90
N ASP A 262 5.90 -20.27 -15.66
CA ASP A 262 5.40 -19.05 -15.02
C ASP A 262 3.87 -18.88 -15.11
N ASN A 263 3.11 -19.96 -14.87
CA ASN A 263 1.66 -19.87 -14.74
C ASN A 263 1.24 -19.35 -13.35
N ASP A 264 0.04 -18.77 -13.25
CA ASP A 264 -0.43 -18.09 -12.04
C ASP A 264 -1.03 -19.03 -10.99
N ARG A 265 -1.40 -20.25 -11.38
CA ARG A 265 -1.96 -21.23 -10.44
C ARG A 265 -0.91 -21.92 -9.58
N ASP A 266 0.30 -22.10 -10.09
CA ASP A 266 1.34 -22.82 -9.37
C ASP A 266 1.77 -22.07 -8.09
N PRO A 267 1.92 -20.73 -8.07
CA PRO A 267 2.09 -19.97 -6.84
C PRO A 267 1.03 -20.26 -5.76
N ILE A 268 -0.25 -20.34 -6.12
CA ILE A 268 -1.34 -20.69 -5.19
C ILE A 268 -1.10 -22.06 -4.55
N LEU A 269 -0.75 -23.06 -5.37
CA LEU A 269 -0.45 -24.41 -4.88
C LEU A 269 0.74 -24.39 -3.92
N GLN A 270 1.79 -23.64 -4.24
CA GLN A 270 2.96 -23.50 -3.37
C GLN A 270 2.62 -22.82 -2.04
N THR A 271 1.79 -21.80 -2.05
CA THR A 271 1.36 -21.06 -0.85
C THR A 271 0.64 -21.95 0.18
N ILE A 272 -0.15 -22.93 -0.28
CA ILE A 272 -0.85 -23.88 0.60
C ILE A 272 -0.02 -25.12 0.96
N GLY A 273 1.25 -25.20 0.54
CA GLY A 273 2.18 -26.28 0.91
C GLY A 273 2.54 -27.26 -0.22
N GLY A 274 2.19 -26.94 -1.48
CA GLY A 274 2.75 -27.51 -2.71
C GLY A 274 2.30 -28.92 -3.09
N SER A 275 2.12 -29.81 -2.11
CA SER A 275 1.87 -31.24 -2.33
C SER A 275 0.47 -31.70 -1.91
N VAL A 276 -0.17 -30.95 -1.02
CA VAL A 276 -1.51 -31.25 -0.50
C VAL A 276 -2.46 -30.16 -0.98
N PRO A 277 -3.18 -30.36 -2.10
CA PRO A 277 -3.98 -29.31 -2.71
C PRO A 277 -5.23 -28.91 -1.90
N THR A 278 -5.54 -29.66 -0.84
CA THR A 278 -6.67 -29.41 0.07
C THR A 278 -6.31 -28.55 1.28
N ASN A 279 -5.04 -28.21 1.45
CA ASN A 279 -4.65 -27.24 2.48
C ASN A 279 -5.16 -25.86 2.11
N THR A 280 -5.32 -25.02 3.13
CA THR A 280 -5.70 -23.62 2.97
C THR A 280 -4.73 -22.74 3.74
N ARG A 281 -4.63 -21.48 3.34
CA ARG A 281 -3.91 -20.47 4.11
C ARG A 281 -4.77 -19.23 4.28
N THR A 282 -5.05 -18.86 5.52
CA THR A 282 -5.89 -17.69 5.86
C THR A 282 -5.02 -16.55 6.35
N GLN A 283 -5.39 -15.32 6.01
CA GLN A 283 -4.75 -14.11 6.54
C GLN A 283 -4.76 -14.11 8.06
N GLN A 284 -3.76 -13.44 8.64
CA GLN A 284 -3.65 -13.32 10.09
C GLN A 284 -4.18 -11.97 10.59
N VAL A 285 -4.40 -11.01 9.70
CA VAL A 285 -4.89 -9.67 10.04
C VAL A 285 -6.38 -9.76 10.40
N PRO A 286 -6.79 -9.27 11.59
CA PRO A 286 -8.18 -9.30 12.05
C PRO A 286 -9.06 -8.23 11.38
#